data_AF-A0A2S7U2T4-F1
#
_entry.id   AF-A0A2S7U2T4-F1
#
_cell.length_a   1.000
_cell.length_b   1.000
_cell.length_c   1.000
_cell.angle_alpha   90.00
_cell.angle_beta   90.00
_cell.angle_gamma   90.00
#
_symmetry.space_group_name_H-M   'P 1'
#
loop_
_entity.id
_entity.type
_entity.pdbx_description
1 polymer ?
#
loop_
_entity_poly.entity_id
_entity_poly.type
_entity_poly.pdbx_seq_one_letter_code
_entity_poly.pdbx_strand_id
1 'polypeptide(L)'
;MFERFFKPLNKASGSLMNPDPVAETVKDEERVAIIQGRFCLAYQRSFCTTCSERCPEQGAIIVEMGVPRVVADQCTGCGICHDVCPAPRNAVLMMAKPNKKMTDNLMSSLSDGTELPELAQGVLDSETLDQLVVDIETCTELLEVIPKFGADSYVKEGEVIDLRTAISMLTRGDLRGVQVRYKHEGSQWWDTLMATHQGVRLVRIQHDF
;
A
#
# COMPACT_ATOMS: atom_id res chain seq x y z
N MET A 1 57.32 -30.20 -2.13
CA MET A 1 56.62 -28.98 -2.58
C MET A 1 56.79 -27.94 -1.47
N PHE A 2 57.70 -27.00 -1.73
CA PHE A 2 58.13 -25.82 -0.96
C PHE A 2 57.34 -25.40 0.29
N GLU A 3 57.94 -25.54 1.47
CA GLU A 3 57.70 -24.63 2.59
C GLU A 3 59.05 -24.04 3.04
N ARG A 4 59.22 -22.74 2.79
CA ARG A 4 60.23 -21.88 3.40
C ARG A 4 59.49 -20.59 3.72
N PHE A 5 59.54 -20.12 4.96
CA PHE A 5 60.31 -18.92 5.33
C PHE A 5 59.89 -18.28 6.68
N PHE A 6 60.90 -18.09 7.53
CA PHE A 6 61.09 -17.08 8.61
C PHE A 6 60.44 -17.21 10.02
N LYS A 7 61.29 -17.69 10.96
CA LYS A 7 61.83 -17.12 12.24
C LYS A 7 61.24 -15.81 12.87
N PRO A 8 61.50 -15.50 14.17
CA PRO A 8 60.46 -15.30 15.20
C PRO A 8 60.52 -13.97 16.01
N LEU A 9 59.51 -13.80 16.89
CA LEU A 9 59.47 -13.16 18.22
C LEU A 9 59.93 -11.70 18.45
N ASN A 10 58.93 -10.87 18.78
CA ASN A 10 58.84 -9.85 19.85
C ASN A 10 59.98 -8.86 20.12
N LYS A 11 59.65 -7.56 20.06
CA LYS A 11 59.82 -6.61 21.19
C LYS A 11 59.14 -5.25 20.90
N ALA A 12 58.19 -4.87 21.76
CA ALA A 12 57.93 -3.50 22.23
C ALA A 12 56.76 -3.60 23.24
N SER A 13 57.02 -3.67 24.55
CA SER A 13 56.99 -2.52 25.48
C SER A 13 55.77 -1.63 25.25
N GLY A 14 54.76 -1.80 26.12
CA GLY A 14 53.52 -1.06 26.05
C GLY A 14 53.64 0.40 26.42
N SER A 15 52.61 1.16 26.05
CA SER A 15 52.03 2.21 26.89
C SER A 15 50.76 2.74 26.22
N LEU A 16 49.69 2.85 27.01
CA LEU A 16 48.57 3.78 26.85
C LEU A 16 47.66 3.60 25.61
N MET A 17 46.64 2.78 25.80
CA MET A 17 45.37 2.91 25.08
C MET A 17 44.70 4.22 25.50
N ASN A 18 44.66 5.19 24.59
CA ASN A 18 43.53 6.12 24.47
C ASN A 18 42.94 5.84 23.09
N PRO A 19 41.74 5.25 22.95
CA PRO A 19 41.06 5.32 21.68
C PRO A 19 40.63 6.76 21.44
N ASP A 20 41.17 7.35 20.37
CA ASP A 20 40.73 8.61 19.81
C ASP A 20 39.19 8.69 19.73
N PRO A 21 38.60 9.89 19.84
CA PRO A 21 37.17 10.06 19.67
C PRO A 21 36.83 9.85 18.19
N VAL A 22 36.32 8.67 17.84
CA VAL A 22 35.67 8.44 16.54
C VAL A 22 34.32 9.14 16.58
N ALA A 23 34.35 10.47 16.53
CA ALA A 23 33.21 11.33 16.29
C ALA A 23 33.14 11.59 14.78
N GLU A 24 32.70 10.60 14.01
CA GLU A 24 32.32 10.80 12.61
C GLU A 24 30.99 10.11 12.29
N THR A 25 29.95 10.94 12.39
CA THR A 25 28.81 11.08 11.47
C THR A 25 27.97 9.85 11.13
N VAL A 26 26.80 9.75 11.78
CA VAL A 26 25.62 9.13 11.15
C VAL A 26 24.58 10.23 11.00
N LYS A 27 24.32 10.65 9.75
CA LYS A 27 23.18 11.53 9.45
C LYS A 27 21.92 10.77 9.83
N ASP A 28 21.18 11.35 10.76
CA ASP A 28 19.91 10.86 11.27
C ASP A 28 18.95 10.63 10.09
N GLU A 29 18.76 9.36 9.72
CA GLU A 29 17.68 8.99 8.81
C GLU A 29 16.39 9.24 9.57
N GLU A 30 15.67 10.28 9.17
CA GLU A 30 14.45 10.74 9.80
C GLU A 30 13.43 9.59 9.81
N ARG A 31 13.30 8.88 10.94
CA ARG A 31 12.41 7.74 11.10
C ARG A 31 11.17 8.12 11.91
N VAL A 32 10.10 7.34 11.77
CA VAL A 32 8.88 7.46 12.56
C VAL A 32 8.40 6.08 12.99
N ALA A 33 7.89 6.00 14.22
CA ALA A 33 7.29 4.79 14.76
C ALA A 33 5.84 4.63 14.27
N ILE A 34 5.44 3.39 13.97
CA ILE A 34 4.10 3.04 13.52
C ILE A 34 3.61 1.84 14.33
N ILE A 35 2.43 1.97 14.94
CA ILE A 35 1.85 0.91 15.77
C ILE A 35 0.94 0.04 14.90
N GLN A 36 1.32 -1.22 14.73
CA GLN A 36 0.51 -2.25 14.08
C GLN A 36 -0.54 -2.78 15.08
N GLY A 37 -1.76 -2.24 15.00
CA GLY A 37 -2.85 -2.59 15.92
C GLY A 37 -3.08 -4.10 16.10
N ARG A 38 -2.95 -4.89 15.02
CA ARG A 38 -3.10 -6.36 15.05
C ARG A 38 -2.11 -7.10 15.97
N PHE A 39 -1.01 -6.47 16.38
CA PHE A 39 -0.02 -7.04 17.29
C PHE A 39 0.05 -6.29 18.61
N CYS A 40 -0.53 -5.10 18.69
CA CYS A 40 -0.50 -4.29 19.90
C CYS A 40 -1.47 -4.84 20.96
N LEU A 41 -0.95 -5.10 22.17
CA LEU A 41 -1.76 -5.59 23.29
C LEU A 41 -2.89 -4.61 23.66
N ALA A 42 -2.63 -3.29 23.60
CA ALA A 42 -3.63 -2.26 23.86
C ALA A 42 -4.81 -2.28 22.86
N TYR A 43 -4.53 -2.54 21.58
CA TYR A 43 -5.57 -2.70 20.55
C TYR A 43 -6.35 -4.02 20.72
N GLN A 44 -5.74 -5.02 21.37
CA GLN A 44 -6.34 -6.34 21.59
C GLN A 44 -7.04 -6.46 22.95
N ARG A 45 -7.56 -5.34 23.48
CA ARG A 45 -8.31 -5.27 24.76
C ARG A 45 -7.51 -5.68 26.00
N SER A 46 -6.18 -5.61 25.94
CA SER A 46 -5.32 -5.68 27.13
C SER A 46 -4.86 -4.28 27.55
N PHE A 47 -4.42 -4.11 28.78
CA PHE A 47 -3.83 -2.84 29.23
C PHE A 47 -2.32 -2.85 28.98
N CYS A 48 -1.84 -2.02 28.04
CA CYS A 48 -0.40 -1.87 27.77
C CYS A 48 -0.08 -0.41 27.44
N THR A 49 0.80 0.19 28.22
CA THR A 49 1.20 1.61 28.15
C THR A 49 2.72 1.77 27.99
N THR A 50 3.46 0.68 27.83
CA THR A 50 4.92 0.67 27.86
C THR A 50 5.55 1.64 26.85
N CYS A 51 5.01 1.71 25.64
CA CYS A 51 5.54 2.61 24.61
C CYS A 51 5.34 4.10 24.98
N SER A 52 4.17 4.49 25.48
CA SER A 52 3.89 5.88 25.87
C SER A 52 4.67 6.30 27.13
N GLU A 53 4.86 5.39 28.09
CA GLU A 53 5.61 5.65 29.32
C GLU A 53 7.12 5.80 29.09
N ARG A 54 7.65 5.11 28.08
CA ARG A 54 9.07 5.11 27.76
C ARG A 54 9.43 6.12 26.68
N CYS A 55 8.45 6.77 26.06
CA CYS A 55 8.72 7.76 25.03
C CYS A 55 9.41 8.99 25.65
N PRO A 56 10.62 9.37 25.19
CA PRO A 56 11.31 10.54 25.71
C PRO A 56 10.68 11.85 25.22
N GLU A 57 9.96 11.79 24.10
CA GLU A 57 9.31 12.94 23.46
C GLU A 57 7.88 13.10 23.96
N GLN A 58 7.62 14.22 24.65
CA GLN A 58 6.27 14.56 25.11
C GLN A 58 5.34 14.79 23.91
N GLY A 59 4.17 14.17 23.93
CA GLY A 59 3.19 14.29 22.85
C GLY A 59 3.47 13.45 21.61
N ALA A 60 4.63 12.79 21.48
CA ALA A 60 4.93 11.90 20.36
C ALA A 60 4.09 10.62 20.37
N ILE A 61 3.57 10.21 21.54
CA ILE A 61 2.59 9.13 21.67
C ILE A 61 1.42 9.65 22.49
N ILE A 62 0.24 9.68 21.88
CA ILE A 62 -1.03 9.99 22.54
C ILE A 62 -1.75 8.68 22.87
N VAL A 63 -2.40 8.63 24.02
CA VAL A 63 -3.19 7.46 24.44
C VAL A 63 -4.64 7.90 24.59
N GLU A 64 -5.50 7.38 23.71
CA GLU A 64 -6.93 7.65 23.71
C GLU A 64 -7.67 6.36 24.00
N MET A 65 -8.56 6.35 24.99
CA MET A 65 -9.29 5.15 25.41
C MET A 65 -8.39 3.94 25.71
N GLY A 66 -7.18 4.18 26.22
CA GLY A 66 -6.19 3.14 26.52
C GLY A 66 -5.42 2.63 25.30
N VAL A 67 -5.61 3.22 24.12
CA VAL A 67 -4.97 2.82 22.86
C VAL A 67 -3.91 3.85 22.45
N PRO A 68 -2.64 3.46 22.29
CA PRO A 68 -1.57 4.37 21.89
C PRO A 68 -1.58 4.66 20.39
N ARG A 69 -1.31 5.91 20.01
CA ARG A 69 -1.11 6.40 18.65
C ARG A 69 0.12 7.30 18.59
N VAL A 70 0.96 7.12 17.58
CA VAL A 70 2.14 7.98 17.36
C VAL A 70 1.74 9.25 16.61
N VAL A 71 2.21 10.41 17.08
CA VAL A 71 2.10 11.69 16.38
C VAL A 71 3.38 11.93 15.58
N ALA A 72 3.31 11.72 14.26
CA ALA A 72 4.49 11.65 13.39
C ALA A 72 5.37 12.92 13.42
N ASP A 73 4.76 14.10 13.52
CA ASP A 73 5.48 15.38 13.58
C ASP A 73 6.30 15.55 14.86
N GLN A 74 5.85 14.95 15.97
CA GLN A 74 6.53 15.00 17.27
C GLN A 74 7.46 13.80 17.49
N CYS A 75 7.33 12.75 16.68
CA CYS A 75 8.18 11.57 16.79
C CYS A 75 9.59 11.87 16.26
N THR A 76 10.60 11.72 17.11
CA THR A 76 12.01 11.87 16.74
C THR A 76 12.60 10.65 16.05
N GLY A 77 11.87 9.52 16.00
CA GLY A 77 12.39 8.29 15.41
C GLY A 77 13.41 7.55 16.28
N CYS A 78 13.52 7.89 17.56
CA CYS A 78 14.52 7.34 18.50
C CYS A 78 14.46 5.81 18.69
N GLY A 79 13.34 5.16 18.36
CA GLY A 79 13.21 3.70 18.40
C GLY A 79 12.89 3.10 19.78
N ILE A 80 12.90 3.87 20.87
CA ILE A 80 12.68 3.32 22.23
C ILE A 80 11.36 2.54 22.35
N CYS A 81 10.28 3.03 21.74
CA CYS A 81 8.98 2.34 21.73
C CYS A 81 9.02 0.98 21.01
N HIS A 82 9.89 0.82 20.02
CA HIS A 82 10.14 -0.46 19.34
C HIS A 82 10.85 -1.43 20.27
N ASP A 83 11.92 -0.99 20.92
CA ASP A 83 12.76 -1.85 21.75
C ASP A 83 12.04 -2.37 23.00
N VAL A 84 11.13 -1.57 23.56
CA VAL A 84 10.41 -1.92 24.80
C VAL A 84 9.09 -2.65 24.56
N CYS A 85 8.70 -2.92 23.31
CA CYS A 85 7.39 -3.48 23.02
C CYS A 85 7.28 -4.94 23.55
N PRO A 86 6.39 -5.24 24.51
CA PRO A 86 6.30 -6.57 25.12
C PRO A 86 5.39 -7.54 24.35
N ALA A 87 4.82 -7.12 23.22
CA ALA A 87 3.91 -7.95 22.45
C ALA A 87 4.63 -9.21 21.90
N PRO A 88 3.99 -10.40 21.85
CA PRO A 88 4.62 -11.63 21.36
C PRO A 88 5.23 -11.49 19.96
N ARG A 89 4.58 -10.69 19.12
CA ARG A 89 5.17 -10.12 17.92
C ARG A 89 5.25 -8.61 18.13
N ASN A 90 6.44 -8.03 17.93
CA ASN A 90 6.63 -6.60 18.13
C ASN A 90 5.61 -5.80 17.32
N ALA A 91 4.85 -4.94 18.00
CA ALA A 91 3.77 -4.18 17.42
C ALA A 91 4.20 -2.82 16.86
N VAL A 92 5.44 -2.41 17.11
CA VAL A 92 5.96 -1.11 16.67
C VAL A 92 6.92 -1.34 15.50
N LEU A 93 6.73 -0.63 14.41
CA LEU A 93 7.63 -0.61 13.27
C LEU A 93 8.28 0.77 13.15
N MET A 94 9.58 0.79 12.84
CA MET A 94 10.30 2.01 12.49
C MET A 94 10.35 2.14 10.98
N MET A 95 9.78 3.22 10.44
CA MET A 95 9.75 3.50 9.01
C MET A 95 10.47 4.82 8.72
N ALA A 96 10.96 5.00 7.50
CA ALA A 96 11.44 6.32 7.06
C ALA A 96 10.28 7.33 7.03
N LYS A 97 10.50 8.55 7.53
CA LYS A 97 9.53 9.64 7.36
C LYS A 97 9.44 9.97 5.88
N PRO A 98 8.22 10.11 5.33
CA PRO A 98 8.05 10.65 3.98
C PRO A 98 8.61 12.07 3.95
N ASN A 99 9.48 12.35 2.97
CA ASN A 99 10.17 13.63 2.85
C ASN A 99 9.15 14.75 2.55
N LYS A 100 9.10 15.79 3.39
CA LYS A 100 8.21 16.95 3.18
C LYS A 100 8.41 17.64 1.82
N LYS A 101 9.62 17.58 1.23
CA LYS A 101 9.86 18.10 -0.13
C LYS A 101 9.09 17.34 -1.22
N MET A 102 8.66 16.10 -0.97
CA MET A 102 7.76 15.36 -1.86
C MET A 102 6.30 15.77 -1.66
N THR A 103 5.85 16.07 -0.43
CA THR A 103 4.46 16.51 -0.18
C THR A 103 4.22 17.95 -0.63
N ASP A 104 5.23 18.82 -0.52
CA ASP A 104 5.15 20.21 -0.96
C ASP A 104 5.21 20.32 -2.49
N ASN A 105 6.06 19.52 -3.16
CA ASN A 105 6.01 19.40 -4.62
C ASN A 105 4.78 18.65 -5.11
N LEU A 106 4.18 17.73 -4.34
CA LEU A 106 2.90 17.14 -4.71
C LEU A 106 1.77 18.16 -4.62
N MET A 107 1.79 19.07 -3.63
CA MET A 107 0.84 20.18 -3.52
C MET A 107 1.08 21.28 -4.57
N SER A 108 2.31 21.50 -5.05
CA SER A 108 2.60 22.46 -6.13
C SER A 108 2.54 21.86 -7.54
N SER A 109 2.53 20.54 -7.69
CA SER A 109 2.35 19.86 -9.00
C SER A 109 0.88 19.51 -9.27
N LEU A 110 0.00 19.64 -8.27
CA LEU A 110 -1.46 19.61 -8.46
C LEU A 110 -1.99 20.90 -9.11
N SER A 111 -1.13 21.88 -9.38
CA SER A 111 -1.44 23.05 -10.21
C SER A 111 -0.97 22.92 -11.66
N ASP A 112 -0.62 21.71 -12.11
CA ASP A 112 -0.54 21.42 -13.53
C ASP A 112 -1.69 20.46 -13.86
N GLY A 113 -2.77 21.04 -14.39
CA GLY A 113 -4.08 20.43 -14.62
C GLY A 113 -4.06 19.31 -15.65
N THR A 114 -3.32 18.24 -15.37
CA THR A 114 -3.60 16.93 -15.95
C THR A 114 -4.90 16.48 -15.30
N GLU A 115 -6.02 16.80 -15.95
CA GLU A 115 -7.32 16.30 -15.58
C GLU A 115 -7.22 14.78 -15.45
N LEU A 116 -7.37 14.29 -14.21
CA LEU A 116 -7.61 12.87 -14.00
C LEU A 116 -8.82 12.51 -14.87
N PRO A 117 -8.81 11.38 -15.60
CA PRO A 117 -9.93 11.00 -16.45
C PRO A 117 -11.23 11.11 -15.67
N GLU A 118 -12.26 11.71 -16.28
CA GLU A 118 -13.56 11.87 -15.63
C GLU A 118 -14.07 10.49 -15.21
N LEU A 119 -14.08 10.25 -13.89
CA LEU A 119 -14.55 9.00 -13.32
C LEU A 119 -16.08 8.99 -13.35
N ALA A 120 -16.66 8.50 -14.44
CA ALA A 120 -18.10 8.30 -14.55
C ALA A 120 -18.49 6.99 -13.84
N GLN A 121 -19.31 7.10 -12.78
CA GLN A 121 -19.82 5.94 -12.03
C GLN A 121 -21.33 6.00 -11.85
N GLY A 122 -21.99 4.85 -11.91
CA GLY A 122 -23.43 4.72 -11.71
C GLY A 122 -23.84 3.30 -11.33
N VAL A 123 -25.02 3.14 -10.74
CA VAL A 123 -25.67 1.84 -10.54
C VAL A 123 -26.67 1.67 -11.69
N LEU A 124 -26.54 0.57 -12.43
CA LEU A 124 -27.41 0.20 -13.53
C LEU A 124 -28.45 -0.81 -13.03
N ASP A 125 -29.71 -0.56 -13.38
CA ASP A 125 -30.75 -1.57 -13.32
C ASP A 125 -30.61 -2.57 -14.49
N SER A 126 -31.48 -3.58 -14.53
CA SER A 126 -31.40 -4.63 -15.55
C SER A 126 -31.63 -4.11 -16.98
N GLU A 127 -32.57 -3.18 -17.17
CA GLU A 127 -32.90 -2.64 -18.49
C GLU A 127 -31.74 -1.79 -19.04
N THR A 128 -31.17 -0.93 -18.20
CA THR A 128 -30.02 -0.09 -18.57
C THR A 128 -28.76 -0.94 -18.80
N LEU A 129 -28.58 -2.01 -18.02
CA LEU A 129 -27.47 -2.95 -18.22
C LEU A 129 -27.60 -3.69 -19.56
N ASP A 130 -28.79 -4.16 -19.92
CA ASP A 130 -29.03 -4.81 -21.20
C ASP A 130 -28.79 -3.86 -22.37
N GLN A 131 -29.24 -2.60 -22.25
CA GLN A 131 -28.98 -1.57 -23.26
C GLN A 131 -27.48 -1.27 -23.41
N LEU A 132 -26.75 -1.17 -22.30
CA LEU A 132 -25.29 -0.98 -22.33
C LEU A 132 -24.57 -2.12 -23.09
N VAL A 133 -25.00 -3.37 -22.89
CA VAL A 133 -24.42 -4.51 -23.60
C VAL A 133 -24.68 -4.40 -25.11
N VAL A 134 -25.90 -4.03 -25.50
CA VAL A 134 -26.23 -3.78 -26.92
C VAL A 134 -25.38 -2.65 -27.49
N ASP A 135 -25.22 -1.54 -26.76
CA ASP A 135 -24.46 -0.38 -27.23
C ASP A 135 -22.97 -0.72 -27.40
N ILE A 136 -22.37 -1.45 -26.45
CA ILE A 136 -20.97 -1.89 -26.57
C ILE A 136 -20.80 -2.80 -27.80
N GLU A 137 -21.70 -3.75 -28.03
CA GLU A 137 -21.58 -4.68 -29.16
C GLU A 137 -21.84 -4.04 -30.53
N THR A 138 -22.69 -3.00 -30.60
CA THR A 138 -23.12 -2.42 -31.87
C THR A 138 -22.42 -1.11 -32.22
N CYS A 139 -21.99 -0.34 -31.23
CA CYS A 139 -21.44 1.01 -31.40
C CYS A 139 -19.96 1.14 -31.04
N THR A 140 -19.27 0.03 -30.71
CA THR A 140 -17.86 0.07 -30.27
C THR A 140 -17.02 -1.03 -30.91
N GLU A 141 -15.70 -0.81 -30.97
CA GLU A 141 -14.72 -1.86 -31.28
C GLU A 141 -14.31 -2.55 -29.98
N LEU A 142 -14.94 -3.69 -29.66
CA LEU A 142 -14.62 -4.46 -28.46
C LEU A 142 -13.22 -5.08 -28.57
N LEU A 143 -12.34 -4.73 -27.62
CA LEU A 143 -10.95 -5.19 -27.59
C LEU A 143 -10.77 -6.40 -26.68
N GLU A 144 -11.33 -6.38 -25.47
CA GLU A 144 -11.08 -7.42 -24.47
C GLU A 144 -12.19 -7.49 -23.41
N VAL A 145 -12.56 -8.70 -23.00
CA VAL A 145 -13.46 -8.97 -21.87
C VAL A 145 -12.70 -9.78 -20.82
N ILE A 146 -12.59 -9.25 -19.61
CA ILE A 146 -11.78 -9.82 -18.53
C ILE A 146 -12.71 -10.15 -17.34
N PRO A 147 -13.06 -11.43 -17.14
CA PRO A 147 -13.84 -11.86 -15.98
C PRO A 147 -12.99 -11.74 -14.70
N LYS A 148 -13.59 -11.22 -13.63
CA LYS A 148 -12.98 -11.15 -12.28
C LYS A 148 -13.74 -12.11 -11.35
N PHE A 149 -13.14 -13.28 -11.14
CA PHE A 149 -13.68 -14.32 -10.27
C PHE A 149 -13.52 -13.98 -8.77
N GLY A 150 -14.34 -14.61 -7.92
CA GLY A 150 -14.20 -14.55 -6.47
C GLY A 150 -12.98 -15.31 -5.95
N ALA A 151 -12.68 -15.15 -4.65
CA ALA A 151 -11.50 -15.72 -3.99
C ALA A 151 -11.38 -17.26 -4.07
N ASP A 152 -12.49 -17.97 -4.34
CA ASP A 152 -12.56 -19.44 -4.33
C ASP A 152 -12.47 -20.09 -5.73
N SER A 153 -12.28 -19.32 -6.80
CA SER A 153 -12.22 -19.85 -8.16
C SER A 153 -10.88 -19.52 -8.83
N TYR A 154 -10.02 -20.54 -8.95
CA TYR A 154 -8.81 -20.49 -9.75
C TYR A 154 -9.15 -20.12 -11.20
N VAL A 155 -8.46 -19.11 -11.74
CA VAL A 155 -8.54 -18.70 -13.14
C VAL A 155 -8.08 -19.87 -14.01
N LYS A 156 -8.99 -20.46 -14.80
CA LYS A 156 -8.57 -21.21 -15.99
C LYS A 156 -8.06 -20.19 -16.99
N GLU A 157 -6.75 -20.11 -17.13
CA GLU A 157 -6.09 -19.34 -18.17
C GLU A 157 -6.63 -19.76 -19.54
N GLY A 158 -7.22 -18.82 -20.28
CA GLY A 158 -7.44 -18.99 -21.72
C GLY A 158 -8.88 -19.23 -22.21
N GLU A 159 -9.91 -19.18 -21.35
CA GLU A 159 -11.29 -19.18 -21.87
C GLU A 159 -11.67 -17.75 -22.29
N VAL A 160 -11.69 -17.49 -23.60
CA VAL A 160 -12.20 -16.24 -24.17
C VAL A 160 -13.71 -16.24 -23.96
N ILE A 161 -14.19 -15.40 -23.04
CA ILE A 161 -15.62 -15.26 -22.75
C ILE A 161 -16.14 -14.02 -23.49
N ASP A 162 -17.24 -14.16 -24.22
CA ASP A 162 -17.92 -13.03 -24.86
C ASP A 162 -18.63 -12.13 -23.82
N LEU A 163 -18.93 -10.89 -24.21
CA LEU A 163 -19.50 -9.89 -23.29
C LEU A 163 -20.84 -10.36 -22.68
N ARG A 164 -21.75 -10.92 -23.49
CA ARG A 164 -23.07 -11.38 -23.02
C ARG A 164 -22.93 -12.50 -22.00
N THR A 165 -22.07 -13.48 -22.27
CA THR A 165 -21.80 -14.57 -21.34
C THR A 165 -21.20 -14.02 -20.04
N ALA A 166 -20.24 -13.10 -20.11
CA ALA A 166 -19.62 -12.50 -18.93
C ALA A 166 -20.65 -11.73 -18.07
N ILE A 167 -21.54 -10.95 -18.68
CA ILE A 167 -22.59 -10.23 -17.96
C ILE A 167 -23.63 -11.19 -17.36
N SER A 168 -24.01 -12.26 -18.06
CA SER A 168 -24.90 -13.29 -17.51
C SER A 168 -24.30 -13.96 -16.27
N MET A 169 -22.99 -14.27 -16.30
CA MET A 169 -22.29 -14.81 -15.14
C MET A 169 -22.20 -13.81 -13.99
N LEU A 170 -22.02 -12.52 -14.30
CA LEU A 170 -22.02 -11.45 -13.29
C LEU A 170 -23.37 -11.31 -12.59
N THR A 171 -24.48 -11.29 -13.34
CA THR A 171 -25.84 -11.13 -12.77
C THR A 171 -26.30 -12.36 -11.98
N ARG A 172 -25.81 -13.55 -12.35
CA ARG A 172 -26.02 -14.79 -11.60
C ARG A 172 -25.18 -14.89 -10.32
N GLY A 173 -24.18 -14.02 -10.16
CA GLY A 173 -23.27 -14.01 -9.01
C GLY A 173 -22.07 -14.95 -9.13
N ASP A 174 -21.85 -15.53 -10.32
CA ASP A 174 -20.70 -16.41 -10.60
C ASP A 174 -19.39 -15.59 -10.73
N LEU A 175 -19.49 -14.31 -11.07
CA LEU A 175 -18.38 -13.34 -11.12
C LEU A 175 -18.58 -12.22 -10.09
N ARG A 176 -17.47 -11.68 -9.58
CA ARG A 176 -17.48 -10.47 -8.72
C ARG A 176 -17.43 -9.20 -9.54
N GLY A 177 -16.86 -9.26 -10.73
CA GLY A 177 -16.86 -8.17 -11.68
C GLY A 177 -16.46 -8.63 -13.08
N VAL A 178 -16.68 -7.75 -14.04
CA VAL A 178 -16.26 -7.89 -15.44
C VAL A 178 -15.59 -6.59 -15.82
N GLN A 179 -14.38 -6.65 -16.37
CA GLN A 179 -13.75 -5.50 -17.00
C GLN A 179 -13.83 -5.65 -18.51
N VAL A 180 -14.29 -4.61 -19.20
CA VAL A 180 -14.48 -4.57 -20.64
C VAL A 180 -13.63 -3.45 -21.20
N ARG A 181 -12.85 -3.73 -22.24
CA ARG A 181 -12.04 -2.75 -22.95
C ARG A 181 -12.55 -2.63 -24.37
N TYR A 182 -12.84 -1.43 -24.82
CA TYR A 182 -13.34 -1.17 -26.18
C TYR A 182 -12.85 0.20 -26.67
N LYS A 183 -12.95 0.45 -27.98
CA LYS A 183 -12.79 1.79 -28.55
C LYS A 183 -14.14 2.37 -28.94
N HIS A 184 -14.35 3.63 -28.60
CA HIS A 184 -15.54 4.38 -28.98
C HIS A 184 -15.13 5.82 -29.29
N GLU A 185 -15.58 6.34 -30.43
CA GLU A 185 -15.28 7.71 -30.90
C GLU A 185 -13.78 8.09 -30.87
N GLY A 186 -12.91 7.13 -31.21
CA GLY A 186 -11.45 7.36 -31.29
C GLY A 186 -10.71 7.25 -29.95
N SER A 187 -11.41 7.06 -28.83
CA SER A 187 -10.81 6.90 -27.51
C SER A 187 -10.95 5.46 -27.00
N GLN A 188 -10.02 5.03 -26.14
CA GLN A 188 -10.11 3.71 -25.51
C GLN A 188 -10.82 3.82 -24.16
N TRP A 189 -11.79 2.95 -23.91
CA TRP A 189 -12.61 2.94 -22.71
C TRP A 189 -12.43 1.64 -21.93
N TRP A 190 -12.25 1.78 -20.63
CA TRP A 190 -12.12 0.66 -19.69
C TRP A 190 -13.29 0.70 -18.72
N ASP A 191 -14.31 -0.10 -19.01
CA ASP A 191 -15.50 -0.22 -18.18
C ASP A 191 -15.32 -1.36 -17.19
N THR A 192 -15.61 -1.11 -15.92
CA THR A 192 -15.62 -2.11 -14.86
C THR A 192 -17.03 -2.24 -14.29
N LEU A 193 -17.64 -3.40 -14.50
CA LEU A 193 -18.95 -3.76 -13.99
C LEU A 193 -18.79 -4.64 -12.75
N MET A 194 -19.45 -4.28 -11.66
CA MET A 194 -19.40 -5.02 -10.39
C MET A 194 -20.82 -5.32 -9.90
N ALA A 195 -21.07 -6.57 -9.53
CA ALA A 195 -22.34 -6.94 -8.92
C ALA A 195 -22.47 -6.28 -7.54
N THR A 196 -23.62 -5.66 -7.28
CA THR A 196 -23.99 -5.06 -5.99
C THR A 196 -25.39 -5.53 -5.58
N HIS A 197 -25.78 -5.28 -4.33
CA HIS A 197 -27.12 -5.60 -3.86
C HIS A 197 -28.23 -4.74 -4.53
N GLN A 198 -27.88 -3.64 -5.18
CA GLN A 198 -28.81 -2.69 -5.81
C GLN A 198 -28.81 -2.77 -7.35
N GLY A 199 -28.09 -3.72 -7.94
CA GLY A 199 -27.89 -3.81 -9.39
C GLY A 199 -26.41 -3.95 -9.74
N VAL A 200 -26.01 -3.47 -10.92
CA VAL A 200 -24.61 -3.52 -11.36
C VAL A 200 -23.98 -2.13 -11.31
N ARG A 201 -22.92 -1.97 -10.52
CA ARG A 201 -22.16 -0.72 -10.50
C ARG A 201 -21.21 -0.70 -11.69
N LEU A 202 -21.36 0.29 -12.55
CA LEU A 202 -20.46 0.60 -13.65
C LEU A 202 -19.49 1.71 -13.21
N VAL A 203 -18.20 1.50 -13.50
CA VAL A 203 -17.16 2.52 -13.43
C VAL A 203 -16.53 2.59 -14.81
N ARG A 204 -16.55 3.77 -15.43
CA ARG A 204 -15.97 4.01 -16.76
C ARG A 204 -14.73 4.86 -16.62
N ILE A 205 -13.68 4.48 -17.32
CA ILE A 205 -12.43 5.25 -17.39
C ILE A 205 -12.06 5.38 -18.85
N GLN A 206 -12.01 6.62 -19.33
CA GLN A 206 -11.46 6.94 -20.65
C GLN A 206 -9.94 7.00 -20.57
N HIS A 207 -9.29 6.43 -21.58
CA HIS A 207 -7.85 6.46 -21.77
C HIS A 207 -7.57 7.09 -23.14
N ASP A 208 -6.97 8.28 -23.11
CA ASP A 208 -6.39 8.93 -24.27
C ASP A 208 -4.92 8.47 -24.37
N PHE A 209 -4.53 7.89 -25.51
CA PHE A 209 -3.15 7.45 -25.78
C PHE A 209 -2.45 8.42 -26.72
#